data_AF-A0A1B7X8Z2-F1
#
_entry.id   AF-A0A1B7X8Z2-F1
#
_cell.length_a   1.000
_cell.length_b   1.000
_cell.length_c   1.000
_cell.angle_alpha   90.00
_cell.angle_beta   90.00
_cell.angle_gamma   90.00
#
_symmetry.space_group_name_H-M   'P 1'
#
loop_
_entity.id
_entity.type
_entity.pdbx_description
1 polymer ?
#
loop_
_entity_poly.entity_id
_entity_poly.type
_entity_poly.pdbx_seq_one_letter_code
_entity_poly.pdbx_strand_id
1 'polypeptide(L)'
;MRFIKVLLLVVVFFLFMVFFQQNTAELSQAITLKIDLLYHSWETIPLPIYFLILGAFVFGAFAVTFFFILERVRLGSAVRKARRQIKKLEKEVNALRTNPLDEKANLPEIEPESEGTPEKATEA
;
A
#
# COMPACT_ATOMS: atom_id res chain seq x y z
N MET A 1 -1.95 -23.91 -10.59
CA MET A 1 -1.86 -22.45 -10.90
C MET A 1 -0.43 -21.93 -11.06
N ARG A 2 0.54 -22.19 -10.16
CA ARG A 2 1.94 -21.72 -10.33
C ARG A 2 2.67 -22.40 -11.49
N PHE A 3 2.59 -23.73 -11.60
CA PHE A 3 3.25 -24.48 -12.69
C PHE A 3 2.70 -24.16 -14.08
N ILE A 4 1.38 -23.98 -14.23
CA ILE A 4 0.76 -23.53 -15.49
C ILE A 4 1.30 -22.14 -15.89
N LYS A 5 1.45 -21.21 -14.95
CA LYS A 5 2.01 -19.88 -15.23
C LYS A 5 3.48 -19.96 -15.66
N VAL A 6 4.25 -20.84 -15.04
CA VAL A 6 5.65 -21.09 -15.43
C VAL A 6 5.73 -21.73 -16.81
N LEU A 7 4.91 -22.75 -17.10
CA LEU A 7 4.85 -23.39 -18.42
C LEU A 7 4.48 -22.38 -19.52
N LEU A 8 3.47 -21.54 -19.27
CA LEU A 8 3.07 -20.48 -20.20
C LEU A 8 4.21 -19.48 -20.41
N LEU A 9 4.91 -19.07 -19.34
CA LEU A 9 6.06 -18.18 -19.45
C LEU A 9 7.19 -18.79 -20.28
N VAL A 10 7.47 -20.09 -20.13
CA VAL A 10 8.47 -20.81 -20.94
C VAL A 10 8.06 -20.85 -22.41
N VAL A 11 6.79 -21.14 -22.71
CA VAL A 11 6.29 -21.15 -24.10
C VAL A 11 6.38 -19.76 -24.73
N VAL A 12 5.98 -18.72 -23.99
CA VAL A 12 6.09 -17.33 -24.45
C VAL A 12 7.55 -16.95 -24.67
N PHE A 13 8.46 -17.31 -23.76
CA PHE A 13 9.89 -17.07 -23.93
C PHE A 13 10.45 -17.76 -25.17
N PHE A 14 10.06 -19.01 -25.42
CA PHE A 14 10.47 -19.75 -26.61
C PHE A 14 9.97 -19.09 -27.90
N LEU A 15 8.70 -18.66 -27.94
CA LEU A 15 8.13 -17.93 -29.06
C LEU A 15 8.90 -16.63 -29.34
N PHE A 16 9.23 -15.87 -28.30
CA PHE A 16 10.08 -14.70 -28.45
C PHE A 16 11.45 -15.06 -29.03
N MET A 17 12.10 -16.11 -28.51
CA MET A 17 13.43 -16.52 -28.97
C MET A 17 13.43 -16.87 -30.46
N VAL A 18 12.43 -17.65 -30.92
CA VAL A 18 12.24 -17.98 -32.33
C VAL A 18 11.94 -16.73 -33.17
N PHE A 19 11.09 -15.82 -32.68
CA PHE A 19 10.78 -14.56 -33.35
C PHE A 19 12.04 -13.70 -33.55
N PHE A 20 12.88 -13.56 -32.53
CA PHE A 20 14.15 -12.83 -32.62
C PHE A 20 15.07 -13.47 -33.66
N GLN A 21 15.18 -14.80 -33.66
CA GLN A 21 16.02 -15.51 -34.63
C GLN A 21 15.52 -15.34 -36.07
N GLN A 22 14.21 -15.43 -36.30
CA GLN A 22 13.62 -15.24 -37.63
C GLN A 22 13.78 -13.80 -38.14
N ASN A 23 13.72 -12.81 -37.26
CA ASN A 23 13.80 -11.39 -37.62
C ASN A 23 15.19 -10.79 -37.41
N THR A 24 16.23 -11.62 -37.20
CA THR A 24 17.58 -11.14 -36.88
C THR A 24 18.14 -10.21 -37.96
N ALA A 25 17.84 -10.46 -39.23
CA ALA A 25 18.28 -9.61 -40.34
C ALA A 25 17.73 -8.18 -40.22
N GLU A 26 16.41 -8.05 -40.04
CA GLU A 26 15.74 -6.76 -39.86
C GLU A 26 16.17 -6.07 -38.56
N LEU A 27 16.29 -6.83 -37.47
CA LEU A 27 16.67 -6.31 -36.15
C LEU A 27 18.12 -5.82 -36.09
N SER A 28 19.00 -6.35 -36.95
CA SER A 28 20.41 -5.95 -37.03
C SER A 28 20.62 -4.76 -37.96
N GLN A 29 19.59 -4.27 -38.63
CA GLN A 29 19.68 -3.09 -39.49
C GLN A 29 20.10 -1.88 -38.65
N ALA A 30 21.08 -1.13 -39.16
CA ALA A 30 21.54 0.10 -38.52
C ALA A 30 20.55 1.24 -38.79
N ILE A 31 20.10 1.90 -37.72
CA ILE A 31 19.33 3.13 -37.79
C ILE A 31 20.13 4.24 -37.13
N THR A 32 20.17 5.41 -37.76
CA THR A 32 20.66 6.65 -37.14
C THR A 32 19.47 7.42 -36.60
N LEU A 33 19.47 7.71 -35.29
CA LEU A 33 18.46 8.59 -34.72
C LEU A 33 18.96 10.01 -34.89
N LYS A 34 18.14 10.82 -35.55
CA LYS A 34 18.36 12.26 -35.71
C LYS A 34 17.40 13.01 -34.79
N ILE A 35 17.93 13.95 -34.03
CA ILE A 35 17.15 14.89 -33.24
C ILE A 35 17.44 16.27 -33.82
N ASP A 36 16.49 16.78 -34.59
CA ASP A 36 16.54 18.15 -35.12
C ASP A 36 15.88 19.09 -34.11
N LEU A 37 16.70 19.73 -33.29
CA LEU A 37 16.22 20.67 -32.29
C LEU A 37 16.51 22.10 -32.75
N LEU A 38 15.55 22.72 -33.47
CA LEU A 38 15.43 24.12 -33.95
C LEU A 38 16.67 24.81 -34.58
N TYR A 39 17.87 24.63 -34.03
CA TYR A 39 19.16 25.16 -34.50
C TYR A 39 20.31 24.14 -34.42
N HIS A 40 20.12 22.96 -33.84
CA HIS A 40 21.18 21.96 -33.71
C HIS A 40 20.67 20.55 -34.02
N SER A 41 21.22 19.95 -35.08
CA SER A 41 20.97 18.57 -35.45
C SER A 41 21.97 17.67 -34.74
N TRP A 42 21.48 16.78 -33.89
CA TRP A 42 22.27 15.73 -33.26
C TRP A 42 21.98 14.41 -33.95
N GLU A 43 23.01 13.79 -34.51
CA GLU A 43 22.93 12.44 -35.06
C GLU A 43 23.64 11.47 -34.13
N THR A 44 22.99 10.36 -33.83
CA THR A 44 23.65 9.25 -33.16
C THR A 44 24.45 8.42 -34.14
N ILE A 45 25.47 7.73 -33.62
CA ILE A 45 26.16 6.65 -34.32
C ILE A 45 25.10 5.64 -34.83
N PRO A 46 25.28 4.99 -36.00
CA PRO A 46 24.40 3.92 -36.45
C PRO A 46 24.25 2.86 -35.37
N LEU A 47 23.04 2.76 -34.80
CA LEU A 47 22.69 1.80 -33.77
C LEU A 47 21.76 0.73 -34.37
N PRO A 48 22.05 -0.56 -34.14
CA PRO A 48 21.12 -1.62 -34.53
C PRO A 48 19.77 -1.50 -33.83
N ILE A 49 18.68 -1.86 -34.52
CA ILE A 49 17.31 -1.81 -33.98
C ILE A 49 17.17 -2.62 -32.70
N TYR A 50 17.78 -3.81 -32.62
CA TYR A 50 17.71 -4.65 -31.41
C TYR A 50 18.22 -3.93 -30.16
N PHE A 51 19.19 -3.01 -30.31
CA PHE A 51 19.76 -2.26 -29.19
C PHE A 51 18.76 -1.24 -28.64
N LEU A 52 18.04 -0.55 -29.52
CA LEU A 52 16.95 0.37 -29.15
C LEU A 52 15.80 -0.36 -28.46
N ILE A 53 15.37 -1.49 -29.02
CA ILE A 53 14.31 -2.32 -28.42
C ILE A 53 14.72 -2.80 -27.04
N LEU A 54 15.96 -3.29 -26.89
CA LEU A 54 16.48 -3.74 -25.60
C LEU A 54 16.57 -2.59 -24.59
N GLY A 55 17.07 -1.42 -25.02
CA GLY A 55 17.13 -0.22 -24.19
C GLY A 55 15.75 0.24 -23.71
N ALA A 56 14.76 0.28 -24.62
CA ALA A 56 13.38 0.62 -24.28
C ALA A 56 12.75 -0.41 -23.33
N PHE A 57 13.02 -1.70 -23.52
CA PHE A 57 12.55 -2.75 -22.62
C PHE A 57 13.12 -2.60 -21.21
N VAL A 58 14.44 -2.39 -21.10
CA VAL A 58 15.11 -2.17 -19.81
C VAL A 58 14.57 -0.92 -19.11
N PHE A 59 14.43 0.19 -19.85
CA PHE A 59 13.84 1.41 -19.30
C PHE A 59 12.39 1.20 -18.83
N GLY A 60 11.58 0.49 -19.62
CA GLY A 60 10.23 0.09 -19.24
C GLY A 60 10.20 -0.76 -17.98
N ALA A 61 11.11 -1.74 -17.85
CA ALA A 61 11.24 -2.56 -16.66
C ALA A 61 11.59 -1.73 -15.41
N PHE A 62 12.53 -0.77 -15.54
CA PHE A 62 12.84 0.16 -14.47
C PHE A 62 11.64 1.04 -14.11
N ALA A 63 10.92 1.58 -15.10
CA ALA A 63 9.75 2.42 -14.87
C ALA A 63 8.63 1.66 -14.14
N VAL A 64 8.30 0.44 -14.58
CA VAL A 64 7.31 -0.42 -13.92
C VAL A 64 7.74 -0.78 -12.51
N THR A 65 9.02 -1.14 -12.32
CA THR A 65 9.57 -1.46 -10.99
C THR A 65 9.46 -0.26 -10.05
N PHE A 66 9.82 0.93 -10.54
CA PHE A 66 9.71 2.17 -9.78
C PHE A 66 8.26 2.47 -9.39
N PHE A 67 7.32 2.32 -10.33
CA PHE A 67 5.89 2.48 -10.05
C PHE A 67 5.39 1.49 -8.99
N PHE A 68 5.79 0.21 -9.10
CA PHE A 68 5.45 -0.81 -8.10
C PHE A 68 6.00 -0.49 -6.71
N ILE A 69 7.22 0.04 -6.62
CA ILE A 69 7.82 0.46 -5.35
C ILE A 69 7.01 1.60 -4.73
N LEU A 70 6.70 2.64 -5.50
CA LEU A 70 5.89 3.77 -5.04
C LEU A 70 4.51 3.32 -4.56
N GLU A 71 3.86 2.44 -5.32
CA GLU A 71 2.58 1.86 -4.93
C GLU A 71 2.69 1.05 -3.65
N ARG A 72 3.73 0.23 -3.49
CA ARG A 72 3.97 -0.57 -2.28
C ARG A 72 4.17 0.31 -1.05
N VAL A 73 4.90 1.43 -1.19
CA VAL A 73 5.11 2.41 -0.12
C VAL A 73 3.79 3.11 0.24
N ARG A 74 2.99 3.50 -0.77
CA ARG A 74 1.67 4.11 -0.56
C ARG A 74 0.73 3.16 0.18
N LEU A 75 0.63 1.91 -0.25
CA LEU A 75 -0.18 0.87 0.40
C LEU A 75 0.31 0.59 1.81
N GLY A 76 1.62 0.46 2.03
CA GLY A 76 2.20 0.26 3.36
C GLY A 76 1.88 1.42 4.31
N SER A 77 1.91 2.65 3.82
CA SER A 77 1.55 3.84 4.59
C SER A 77 0.05 3.87 4.92
N ALA A 78 -0.81 3.49 3.99
CA ALA A 78 -2.25 3.38 4.22
C ALA A 78 -2.58 2.34 5.31
N VAL A 79 -1.96 1.15 5.24
CA VAL A 79 -2.13 0.09 6.25
C VAL A 79 -1.63 0.56 7.62
N ARG A 80 -0.48 1.26 7.68
CA ARG A 80 0.04 1.81 8.95
C ARG A 80 -0.90 2.86 9.54
N LYS A 81 -1.47 3.74 8.73
CA LYS A 81 -2.46 4.74 9.18
C LYS A 81 -3.72 4.07 9.74
N ALA A 82 -4.29 3.10 9.02
CA ALA A 82 -5.46 2.36 9.47
C ALA A 82 -5.22 1.63 10.80
N ARG A 83 -4.07 0.94 10.95
CA ARG A 83 -3.71 0.27 12.22
C ARG A 83 -3.56 1.25 13.38
N ARG A 84 -3.01 2.45 13.15
CA ARG A 84 -2.91 3.50 14.19
C ARG A 84 -4.29 3.99 14.63
N GLN A 85 -5.22 4.18 13.70
CA GLN A 85 -6.59 4.57 14.01
C GLN A 85 -7.31 3.50 14.83
N ILE A 86 -7.22 2.22 14.43
CA ILE A 86 -7.80 1.10 15.18
C ILE A 86 -7.28 1.09 16.62
N LYS A 87 -5.95 1.19 16.81
CA LYS A 87 -5.34 1.21 18.16
C LYS A 87 -5.76 2.43 18.99
N LYS A 88 -6.02 3.58 18.36
CA LYS A 88 -6.51 4.78 19.05
C LYS A 88 -7.96 4.56 19.51
N LEU A 89 -8.82 4.07 18.63
CA LEU A 89 -10.22 3.75 18.93
C LEU A 89 -10.33 2.67 20.02
N GLU A 90 -9.51 1.61 19.97
CA GLU A 90 -9.46 0.59 21.02
C GLU A 90 -9.10 1.18 22.39
N LYS A 91 -8.14 2.12 22.43
CA LYS A 91 -7.79 2.83 23.67
C LYS A 91 -8.91 3.74 24.17
N GLU A 92 -9.59 4.45 23.27
CA GLU A 92 -10.72 5.31 23.63
C GLU A 92 -11.89 4.49 24.18
N VAL A 93 -12.23 3.35 23.55
CA VAL A 93 -13.26 2.42 24.06
C VAL A 93 -12.87 1.84 25.42
N ASN A 94 -11.61 1.43 25.61
CA ASN A 94 -11.17 0.90 26.90
C ASN A 94 -11.17 1.98 27.99
N ALA A 95 -10.71 3.19 27.70
CA ALA A 95 -10.74 4.29 28.66
C ALA A 95 -12.18 4.67 29.06
N LEU A 96 -13.12 4.67 28.10
CA LEU A 96 -14.55 4.85 28.35
C LEU A 96 -15.22 3.67 29.06
N ARG A 97 -14.58 2.51 29.16
CA ARG A 97 -15.07 1.38 29.95
C ARG A 97 -14.54 1.42 31.38
N THR A 98 -13.32 1.91 31.60
CA THR A 98 -12.71 1.99 32.93
C THR A 98 -13.02 3.27 33.72
N ASN A 99 -13.53 4.35 33.10
CA ASN A 99 -13.84 5.59 33.84
C ASN A 99 -15.30 5.74 34.31
N PRO A 100 -16.34 5.51 33.47
CA PRO A 100 -17.73 5.83 33.85
C PRO A 100 -18.55 4.67 34.44
N LEU A 101 -18.00 3.46 34.57
CA LEU A 101 -18.70 2.31 35.17
C LEU A 101 -18.34 2.07 36.64
N ASP A 102 -17.15 2.48 37.07
CA ASP A 102 -16.72 2.35 38.47
C ASP A 102 -17.31 3.46 39.37
N GLU A 103 -17.63 4.64 38.82
CA GLU A 103 -18.24 5.74 39.58
C GLU A 103 -19.70 5.45 39.99
N LYS A 104 -20.43 4.61 39.24
CA LYS A 104 -21.77 4.15 39.64
C LYS A 104 -21.75 3.02 40.67
N ALA A 105 -20.61 2.34 40.86
CA ALA A 105 -20.46 1.29 41.86
C ALA A 105 -20.06 1.82 43.26
N ASN A 106 -19.74 3.11 43.37
CA ASN A 106 -19.32 3.78 44.61
C ASN A 106 -20.28 4.91 45.02
N LEU A 107 -21.55 4.83 44.62
CA LEU A 107 -22.59 5.66 45.23
C LEU A 107 -22.77 5.18 46.68
N PRO A 108 -22.58 6.05 47.69
CA PRO A 108 -22.83 5.66 49.07
C PRO A 108 -24.27 5.17 49.19
N GLU A 109 -24.43 3.98 49.74
CA GLU A 109 -25.72 3.40 50.10
C GLU A 109 -26.47 4.43 50.94
N ILE A 110 -27.56 4.97 50.38
CA ILE A 110 -28.41 5.93 51.07
C ILE A 110 -29.06 5.13 52.19
N GLU A 111 -28.54 5.28 53.41
CA GLU A 111 -29.26 4.86 54.61
C GLU A 111 -30.62 5.57 54.63
N PRO A 112 -31.74 4.84 54.65
CA PRO A 112 -33.04 5.47 54.71
C PRO A 112 -33.23 6.09 56.10
N GLU A 113 -33.19 7.43 56.14
CA GLU A 113 -33.63 8.18 57.30
C GLU A 113 -35.17 8.15 57.41
N SER A 114 -35.61 7.93 58.65
CA SER A 114 -36.95 8.14 59.23
C SER A 114 -37.96 6.99 59.19
N GLU A 115 -38.19 6.40 60.36
CA GLU A 115 -39.54 6.37 60.93
C GLU A 115 -39.49 6.96 62.34
N GLY A 116 -40.24 8.05 62.54
CA GLY A 116 -40.36 8.71 63.83
C GLY A 116 -41.12 7.87 64.85
N THR A 117 -40.89 8.14 66.13
CA THR A 117 -41.81 7.77 67.20
C THR A 117 -41.85 8.91 68.22
N PRO A 118 -43.02 9.32 68.72
CA PRO A 118 -43.23 10.63 69.30
C PRO A 118 -42.79 10.70 70.77
N GLU A 119 -42.27 11.87 71.12
CA GLU A 119 -42.59 12.65 72.31
C GLU A 119 -43.47 11.95 73.37
N LYS A 120 -42.89 11.68 74.54
CA LYS A 120 -43.59 11.92 75.81
C LYS A 120 -42.63 12.45 76.88
N ALA A 121 -42.90 13.69 77.23
CA ALA A 121 -42.43 14.42 78.40
C ALA A 121 -42.91 13.76 79.72
N THR A 122 -42.00 13.74 80.70
CA THR A 122 -42.10 14.19 82.10
C THR A 122 -43.26 13.77 83.03
N GLU A 123 -42.91 13.65 84.32
CA GLU A 123 -43.71 13.54 85.56
C GLU A 123 -44.12 12.11 85.97
N ALA A 124 -43.93 11.62 87.20
CA ALA A 124 -43.49 12.17 88.49
C ALA A 124 -42.87 11.04 89.36
#